data_AF-A0AAN5ICT9-F1
#
_entry.id   AF-A0AAN5ICT9-F1
#
_cell.length_a   1.000
_cell.length_b   1.000
_cell.length_c   1.000
_cell.angle_alpha   90.00
_cell.angle_beta   90.00
_cell.angle_gamma   90.00
#
_symmetry.space_group_name_H-M   'P 1'
#
loop_
_entity.id
_entity.type
_entity.pdbx_description
1 polymer ?
#
loop_
_entity_poly.entity_id
_entity_poly.type
_entity_poly.pdbx_seq_one_letter_code
_entity_poly.pdbx_strand_id
1 'polypeptide(L)'
;MSSVMDKFTTRSATPSDAPAILESALSGFINACSHSKALNLTRADVHELIRWIMENSLHDHYSVVIHEKASGKLVGFRLYSVSHRDSSQDFNTFELDVASMNKNVKILCNCFLFHTSRTE
;
A
#
# COMPACT_ATOMS: atom_id res chain seq x y z
N MET A 1 6.87 29.10 -18.36
CA MET A 1 6.86 27.63 -18.30
C MET A 1 6.08 27.22 -17.06
N SER A 2 4.92 26.58 -17.22
CA SER A 2 4.23 25.96 -16.08
C SER A 2 5.11 24.80 -15.58
N SER A 3 5.34 24.77 -14.27
CA SER A 3 6.07 23.69 -13.63
C SER A 3 5.28 22.40 -13.83
N VAL A 4 5.94 21.28 -14.09
CA VAL A 4 5.29 19.96 -14.18
C VAL A 4 4.42 19.67 -12.95
N MET A 5 4.79 20.21 -11.79
CA MET A 5 4.01 20.08 -10.56
C MET A 5 2.66 20.81 -10.58
N ASP A 6 2.50 21.84 -11.41
CA ASP A 6 1.22 22.56 -11.52
C ASP A 6 0.11 21.69 -12.11
N LYS A 7 0.47 20.57 -12.76
CA LYS A 7 -0.48 19.62 -13.35
C LYS A 7 -1.12 18.67 -12.34
N PHE A 8 -0.64 18.65 -11.10
CA PHE A 8 -1.06 17.66 -10.11
C PHE A 8 -1.67 18.32 -8.87
N THR A 9 -2.63 17.64 -8.26
CA THR A 9 -3.14 17.95 -6.92
C THR A 9 -2.77 16.84 -5.96
N THR A 10 -2.44 17.23 -4.74
CA THR A 10 -2.18 16.30 -3.64
C THR A 10 -3.19 16.54 -2.54
N ARG A 11 -3.65 15.46 -1.90
CA ARG A 11 -4.50 15.52 -0.70
C ARG A 11 -4.28 14.29 0.14
N SER A 12 -4.73 14.34 1.40
CA SER A 12 -4.84 13.14 2.23
C SER A 12 -5.73 12.10 1.54
N ALA A 13 -5.28 10.85 1.60
CA ALA A 13 -6.04 9.70 1.15
C ALA A 13 -7.23 9.48 2.08
N THR A 14 -8.33 8.99 1.52
CA THR A 14 -9.54 8.63 2.26
C THR A 14 -9.93 7.19 1.95
N PRO A 15 -10.81 6.56 2.76
CA PRO A 15 -11.29 5.21 2.47
C PRO A 15 -11.95 5.07 1.08
N SER A 16 -12.52 6.14 0.53
CA SER A 16 -13.09 6.15 -0.82
C SER A 16 -12.05 5.98 -1.94
N ASP A 17 -10.76 6.20 -1.66
CA ASP A 17 -9.68 6.03 -2.63
C ASP A 17 -9.22 4.56 -2.76
N ALA A 18 -9.66 3.70 -1.84
CA ALA A 18 -9.21 2.31 -1.74
C ALA A 18 -9.29 1.53 -3.07
N PRO A 19 -10.39 1.56 -3.85
CA PRO A 19 -10.45 0.81 -5.10
C PRO A 19 -9.40 1.25 -6.12
N ALA A 20 -9.16 2.56 -6.24
CA ALA A 20 -8.20 3.10 -7.19
C ALA A 20 -6.75 2.82 -6.77
N ILE A 21 -6.46 2.91 -5.46
CA ILE A 21 -5.15 2.58 -4.90
C ILE A 21 -4.86 1.09 -5.08
N LEU A 22 -5.81 0.22 -4.74
CA LEU A 22 -5.65 -1.23 -4.89
C LEU A 22 -5.38 -1.61 -6.34
N GLU A 23 -6.18 -1.09 -7.28
CA GLU A 23 -5.95 -1.32 -8.71
C GLU A 23 -4.59 -0.83 -9.17
N SER A 24 -4.18 0.37 -8.76
CA SER A 24 -2.88 0.94 -9.12
C SER A 24 -1.71 0.14 -8.53
N ALA A 25 -1.81 -0.33 -7.29
CA ALA A 25 -0.80 -1.18 -6.67
C ALA A 25 -0.70 -2.55 -7.39
N LEU A 26 -1.83 -3.19 -7.66
CA LEU A 26 -1.86 -4.50 -8.30
C LEU A 26 -1.43 -4.48 -9.77
N SER A 27 -1.72 -3.40 -10.50
CA SER A 27 -1.35 -3.25 -11.92
C SER A 27 0.04 -2.64 -12.13
N GLY A 28 0.40 -1.64 -11.32
CA GLY A 28 1.64 -0.90 -11.45
C GLY A 28 2.76 -1.43 -10.56
N PHE A 29 2.52 -1.53 -9.25
CA PHE A 29 3.57 -1.86 -8.29
C PHE A 29 4.10 -3.29 -8.47
N ILE A 30 3.25 -4.29 -8.70
CA ILE A 30 3.71 -5.68 -8.92
C ILE A 30 4.63 -5.77 -10.15
N ASN A 31 4.26 -5.10 -11.24
CA ASN A 31 5.03 -5.11 -12.47
C ASN A 31 6.30 -4.25 -12.39
N ALA A 32 6.33 -3.24 -11.52
CA ALA A 32 7.48 -2.35 -11.38
C ALA A 32 8.46 -2.80 -10.29
N CYS A 33 7.98 -3.43 -9.21
CA CYS A 33 8.75 -3.79 -8.03
C CYS A 33 9.75 -4.91 -8.33
N SER A 34 11.03 -4.65 -8.02
CA SER A 34 12.12 -5.62 -8.20
C SER A 34 11.89 -6.93 -7.43
N HIS A 35 11.35 -6.85 -6.21
CA HIS A 35 11.03 -8.04 -5.40
C HIS A 35 9.93 -8.87 -6.05
N SER A 36 8.84 -8.24 -6.50
CA SER A 36 7.74 -8.92 -7.18
C SER A 36 8.19 -9.63 -8.45
N LYS A 37 9.05 -8.98 -9.25
CA LYS A 37 9.67 -9.57 -10.44
C LYS A 37 10.58 -10.75 -10.10
N ALA A 38 11.49 -10.59 -9.13
CA ALA A 38 12.43 -11.64 -8.73
C ALA A 38 11.72 -12.89 -8.19
N LEU A 39 10.56 -12.69 -7.56
CA LEU A 39 9.75 -13.75 -6.96
C LEU A 39 8.64 -14.28 -7.87
N ASN A 40 8.56 -13.81 -9.12
CA ASN A 40 7.49 -14.13 -10.08
C ASN A 40 6.08 -14.02 -9.48
N LEU A 41 5.84 -12.97 -8.69
CA LEU A 41 4.56 -12.77 -8.02
C LEU A 41 3.50 -12.33 -9.03
N THR A 42 2.34 -12.96 -8.98
CA THR A 42 1.18 -12.56 -9.76
C THR A 42 0.30 -11.59 -8.98
N ARG A 43 -0.61 -10.94 -9.68
CA ARG A 43 -1.67 -10.13 -9.07
C ARG A 43 -2.51 -10.91 -8.07
N ALA A 44 -2.82 -12.17 -8.36
CA ALA A 44 -3.63 -13.01 -7.48
C ALA A 44 -2.88 -13.33 -6.19
N ASP A 45 -1.57 -13.59 -6.28
CA ASP A 45 -0.75 -13.98 -5.12
C ASP A 45 -0.71 -12.91 -4.03
N VAL A 46 -0.64 -11.63 -4.42
CA VAL A 46 -0.44 -10.53 -3.46
C VAL A 46 -1.71 -9.73 -3.18
N HIS A 47 -2.86 -10.11 -3.75
CA HIS A 47 -4.10 -9.35 -3.63
C HIS A 47 -4.44 -9.06 -2.17
N GLU A 48 -4.52 -10.10 -1.35
CA GLU A 48 -4.87 -9.98 0.07
C GLU A 48 -3.83 -9.20 0.88
N LEU A 49 -2.54 -9.40 0.59
CA LEU A 49 -1.47 -8.64 1.25
C LEU A 49 -1.59 -7.14 0.96
N ILE A 50 -1.75 -6.76 -0.31
CA ILE A 50 -1.84 -5.37 -0.71
C ILE A 50 -3.13 -4.73 -0.18
N ARG A 51 -4.24 -5.47 -0.20
CA ARG A 51 -5.51 -5.03 0.41
C ARG A 51 -5.32 -4.76 1.90
N TRP A 52 -4.67 -5.67 2.62
CA TRP A 52 -4.37 -5.51 4.05
C TRP A 52 -3.52 -4.28 4.34
N ILE A 53 -2.42 -4.08 3.61
CA ILE A 53 -1.53 -2.91 3.77
C ILE A 53 -2.31 -1.61 3.52
N MET A 54 -3.10 -1.58 2.43
CA MET A 54 -3.88 -0.43 2.04
C MET A 54 -4.92 -0.07 3.10
N GLU A 55 -5.74 -1.03 3.54
CA GLU A 55 -6.80 -0.76 4.51
C GLU A 55 -6.23 -0.26 5.85
N ASN A 56 -5.14 -0.86 6.34
CA ASN A 56 -4.46 -0.36 7.54
C ASN A 56 -3.90 1.05 7.35
N SER A 57 -3.40 1.37 6.16
CA SER A 57 -2.81 2.69 5.86
C SER A 57 -3.84 3.79 5.63
N LEU A 58 -5.09 3.44 5.31
CA LEU A 58 -6.19 4.39 5.08
C LEU A 58 -7.02 4.65 6.34
N HIS A 59 -6.73 3.94 7.44
CA HIS A 59 -7.33 4.23 8.73
C HIS A 59 -6.94 5.62 9.24
N ASP A 60 -5.66 5.97 9.08
CA ASP A 60 -5.11 7.26 9.48
C ASP A 60 -5.02 8.27 8.33
N HIS A 61 -5.01 9.56 8.67
CA HIS A 61 -4.98 10.66 7.69
C HIS A 61 -3.58 11.01 7.14
N TYR A 62 -2.58 10.13 7.34
CA TYR A 62 -1.20 10.38 6.92
C TYR A 62 -0.92 9.97 5.48
N SER A 63 -1.69 9.04 4.94
CA SER A 63 -1.57 8.61 3.54
C SER A 63 -1.93 9.74 2.58
N VAL A 64 -1.28 9.78 1.42
CA VAL A 64 -1.42 10.86 0.42
C VAL A 64 -1.73 10.26 -0.95
N VAL A 65 -2.63 10.91 -1.68
CA VAL A 65 -2.95 10.61 -3.08
C VAL A 65 -2.61 11.79 -3.97
N ILE A 66 -2.18 11.48 -5.19
CA ILE A 66 -1.78 12.44 -6.21
C ILE A 66 -2.67 12.24 -7.44
N HIS A 67 -3.35 13.29 -7.85
CA HIS A 67 -4.24 13.28 -9.01
C HIS A 67 -3.75 14.23 -10.08
N GLU A 68 -3.93 13.87 -11.35
CA GLU A 68 -3.76 14.81 -12.46
C GLU A 68 -4.96 15.76 -12.50
N LYS A 69 -4.73 17.07 -12.50
CA LYS A 69 -5.79 18.09 -12.47
C LYS A 69 -6.75 18.01 -13.66
N ALA A 70 -6.21 17.73 -14.84
CA ALA A 70 -6.99 17.76 -16.09
C ALA A 70 -7.97 16.58 -16.19
N SER A 71 -7.56 15.39 -15.76
CA SER A 71 -8.35 14.16 -15.90
C SER A 71 -9.01 13.71 -14.59
N GLY A 72 -8.56 14.22 -13.44
CA GLY A 72 -8.94 13.72 -12.13
C GLY A 72 -8.41 12.30 -11.84
N LYS A 73 -7.54 11.75 -12.68
CA LYS A 73 -7.03 10.39 -12.54
C LYS A 73 -6.00 10.30 -11.41
N LEU A 74 -6.06 9.24 -10.60
CA LEU A 74 -5.00 8.87 -9.65
C LEU A 74 -3.72 8.53 -10.42
N VAL A 75 -2.64 9.26 -10.17
CA VAL A 75 -1.33 9.06 -10.81
C VAL A 75 -0.25 8.57 -9.84
N GLY A 76 -0.52 8.65 -8.54
CA GLY A 76 0.38 8.15 -7.52
C GLY A 76 -0.22 8.24 -6.13
N PHE A 77 0.37 7.51 -5.20
CA PHE A 77 -0.04 7.52 -3.80
C PHE A 77 1.16 7.17 -2.91
N ARG A 78 1.06 7.51 -1.63
CA ARG A 78 1.96 7.06 -0.58
C ARG A 78 1.14 6.62 0.61
N LEU A 79 1.32 5.37 1.01
CA LEU A 79 0.65 4.76 2.15
C LEU A 79 1.55 4.81 3.38
N TYR A 80 0.96 5.16 4.52
CA TYR A 80 1.61 5.08 5.83
C TYR A 80 0.72 4.30 6.78
N SER A 81 1.30 3.32 7.47
CA SER A 81 0.71 2.69 8.65
C SER A 81 1.33 3.31 9.90
N VAL A 82 0.51 3.61 10.90
CA VAL A 82 1.00 4.08 12.20
C VAL A 82 1.14 2.90 13.15
N SER A 83 2.29 2.81 13.81
CA SER A 83 2.49 1.90 14.94
C SER A 83 2.60 2.73 16.21
N HIS A 84 1.73 2.46 17.16
CA HIS A 84 1.69 3.17 18.42
C HIS A 84 2.68 2.57 19.41
N ARG A 85 3.09 3.35 20.42
CA ARG A 85 3.89 2.82 21.53
C ARG A 85 3.06 1.87 22.39
N ASP A 86 1.77 2.16 22.51
CA ASP A 86 0.76 1.34 23.17
C ASP A 86 0.00 0.57 22.08
N SER A 87 0.21 -0.74 22.00
CA SER A 87 -0.34 -1.60 20.95
C SER A 87 -1.86 -1.74 21.00
N SER A 88 -2.51 -1.34 22.11
CA SER A 88 -3.98 -1.29 22.17
C SER A 88 -4.58 -0.22 21.25
N GLN A 89 -3.76 0.71 20.76
CA GLN A 89 -4.15 1.78 19.83
C GLN A 89 -3.87 1.40 18.38
N ASP A 90 -3.25 0.24 18.13
CA ASP A 90 -2.98 -0.20 16.77
C ASP A 90 -4.26 -0.66 16.09
N PHE A 91 -4.45 -0.18 14.86
CA PHE A 91 -5.56 -0.60 14.02
C PHE A 91 -5.14 -1.78 13.14
N ASN A 92 -5.87 -2.89 13.28
CA ASN A 92 -5.75 -4.04 12.40
C ASN A 92 -7.09 -4.25 11.68
N THR A 93 -7.12 -4.03 10.37
CA THR A 93 -8.37 -4.12 9.61
C THR A 93 -8.93 -5.54 9.62
N PHE A 94 -8.06 -6.52 9.42
CA PHE A 94 -8.37 -7.93 9.55
C PHE A 94 -7.08 -8.72 9.81
N GLU A 95 -7.22 -9.93 10.33
CA GLU A 95 -6.10 -10.83 10.52
C GLU A 95 -5.65 -11.37 9.15
N LEU A 96 -4.43 -11.02 8.76
CA LEU A 96 -3.84 -11.55 7.54
C LEU A 96 -3.40 -12.99 7.79
N ASP A 97 -4.01 -13.95 7.10
CA ASP A 97 -3.60 -15.35 7.16
C ASP A 97 -2.29 -15.56 6.38
N VAL A 98 -1.19 -15.15 7.00
CA VAL A 98 0.16 -15.33 6.44
C VAL A 98 0.48 -16.82 6.29
N ALA A 99 -0.13 -17.71 7.07
CA ALA A 99 0.16 -19.15 7.02
C ALA A 99 -0.30 -19.78 5.71
N SER A 100 -1.47 -19.39 5.17
CA SER A 100 -1.97 -19.88 3.88
C SER A 100 -1.29 -19.26 2.66
N MET A 101 -0.54 -18.17 2.83
CA MET A 101 0.19 -17.54 1.72
C MET A 101 1.30 -18.44 1.16
N ASN A 102 1.53 -18.32 -0.15
CA ASN A 102 2.63 -19.02 -0.80
C ASN A 102 3.99 -18.50 -0.28
N LYS A 103 5.05 -19.31 -0.47
CA LYS A 103 6.41 -18.99 0.02
C LYS A 103 6.94 -17.64 -0.48
N ASN A 104 6.64 -17.28 -1.72
CA ASN A 104 7.15 -16.07 -2.34
C ASN A 104 6.46 -14.82 -1.75
N VAL A 105 5.16 -14.89 -1.49
CA VAL A 105 4.41 -13.83 -0.81
C VAL A 105 4.94 -13.67 0.62
N LYS A 106 5.23 -14.76 1.34
CA LYS A 106 5.85 -14.70 2.68
C LYS A 106 7.20 -13.97 2.68
N ILE A 107 8.04 -14.19 1.66
CA ILE A 107 9.30 -13.45 1.51
C ILE A 107 9.03 -11.96 1.31
N LEU A 108 8.05 -11.62 0.47
CA LEU A 108 7.65 -10.23 0.26
C LEU A 108 7.06 -9.58 1.55
N CYS A 109 6.23 -10.32 2.30
CA CYS A 109 5.69 -9.87 3.59
C CYS A 109 6.83 -9.50 4.54
N ASN A 110 7.87 -10.33 4.63
CA ASN A 110 9.03 -10.01 5.46
C ASN A 110 9.69 -8.69 5.03
N CYS A 111 9.84 -8.41 3.75
CA CYS A 111 10.39 -7.12 3.28
C CYS A 111 9.54 -5.91 3.70
N PHE A 112 8.23 -6.07 3.86
CA PHE A 112 7.33 -5.00 4.35
C PHE A 112 7.23 -4.94 5.87
N LEU A 113 7.29 -6.09 6.55
CA LEU A 113 7.08 -6.24 8.00
C LEU A 113 8.38 -6.18 8.82
N PHE A 114 9.57 -6.20 8.19
CA PHE A 114 10.85 -5.99 8.89
C PHE A 114 11.04 -4.58 9.49
N HIS A 115 10.02 -3.72 9.46
CA HIS A 115 9.99 -2.47 10.24
C HIS A 115 9.11 -2.55 11.48
N THR A 116 8.39 -3.65 11.72
CA THR A 116 7.50 -3.81 12.89
C THR A 116 7.95 -4.88 13.87
N SER A 117 8.95 -5.72 13.55
CA SER A 117 9.52 -6.66 14.52
C SER A 117 10.41 -5.93 15.53
N ARG A 118 9.79 -5.39 16.59
CA ARG A 118 10.48 -5.19 17.87
C ARG A 118 10.77 -6.56 18.43
N THR A 119 12.05 -6.89 18.51
CA THR A 119 12.57 -7.84 19.49
C THR A 119 12.14 -7.35 20.87
N GLU A 120 11.28 -8.13 21.54
CA GLU A 120 11.14 -8.09 23.00
C GLU A 120 12.46 -8.52 23.66
#